data_AF-A0A836QLN9-F1
#
_entry.id   AF-A0A836QLN9-F1
#
_cell.length_a   1.000
_cell.length_b   1.000
_cell.length_c   1.000
_cell.angle_alpha   90.00
_cell.angle_beta   90.00
_cell.angle_gamma   90.00
#
_symmetry.space_group_name_H-M   'P 1'
#
loop_
_entity.id
_entity.type
_entity.pdbx_description
1 polymer ?
#
loop_
_entity_poly.entity_id
_entity_poly.type
_entity_poly.pdbx_seq_one_letter_code
_entity_poly.pdbx_strand_id
1 'polypeptide(L)'
;MSKPDRSIKDKPTPKIDPEAHRQRIDRLSAIFSDIAGHAEELSKFRCPYRDRLDRCTGKFKCRNQKVSPDDDLLVCLHDGQFDYRSAWETDPESYGRAKARIKKIKKVSAERRAPPSEISKKD
;
A
#
# COMPACT_ATOMS: atom_id res chain seq x y z
N MET A 1 17.37 -16.52 -50.62
CA MET A 1 17.04 -15.70 -49.43
C MET A 1 16.92 -14.26 -49.88
N SER A 2 15.70 -13.76 -50.09
CA SER A 2 15.45 -12.39 -50.53
C SER A 2 15.88 -11.40 -49.44
N LYS A 3 16.74 -10.43 -49.79
CA LYS A 3 17.14 -9.38 -48.86
C LYS A 3 15.92 -8.55 -48.47
N PRO A 4 15.71 -8.23 -47.18
CA PRO A 4 14.61 -7.39 -46.77
C PRO A 4 14.78 -5.99 -47.38
N ASP A 5 13.67 -5.46 -47.88
CA ASP A 5 13.56 -4.14 -48.48
C ASP A 5 14.07 -3.07 -47.49
N ARG A 6 15.17 -2.39 -47.88
CA ARG A 6 15.85 -1.37 -47.08
C ARG A 6 15.13 -0.01 -47.10
N SER A 7 14.00 0.11 -47.82
CA SER A 7 13.30 1.38 -48.05
C SER A 7 12.69 2.03 -46.80
N ILE A 8 12.64 1.34 -45.65
CA ILE A 8 12.11 1.90 -44.39
C ILE A 8 13.09 2.86 -43.69
N LYS A 9 14.40 2.77 -43.97
CA LYS A 9 15.43 3.47 -43.19
C LYS A 9 15.61 4.97 -43.50
N ASP A 10 15.03 5.46 -44.59
CA ASP A 10 15.30 6.82 -45.10
C ASP A 10 14.11 7.78 -45.04
N LYS A 11 13.01 7.43 -44.36
CA LYS A 11 11.92 8.40 -44.17
C LYS A 11 12.42 9.52 -43.25
N PRO A 12 12.54 10.78 -43.73
CA PRO A 12 12.93 11.88 -42.88
C PRO A 12 11.86 12.03 -41.80
N THR A 13 12.25 11.86 -40.54
CA THR A 13 11.37 12.13 -39.42
C THR A 13 10.92 13.59 -39.53
N PRO A 14 9.60 13.86 -39.51
CA PRO A 14 9.12 15.23 -39.60
C PRO A 14 9.77 16.02 -38.47
N LYS A 15 10.38 17.17 -38.82
CA LYS A 15 10.99 18.07 -37.83
C LYS A 15 9.91 18.40 -36.80
N ILE A 16 10.12 17.91 -35.58
CA ILE A 16 9.22 18.16 -34.47
C ILE A 16 9.35 19.64 -34.11
N ASP A 17 8.24 20.36 -34.14
CA ASP A 17 8.19 21.71 -33.58
C ASP A 17 8.56 21.65 -32.08
N PRO A 18 9.66 22.30 -31.66
CA PRO A 18 10.11 22.28 -30.28
C PRO A 18 9.06 22.80 -29.30
N GLU A 19 8.27 23.80 -29.72
CA GLU A 19 7.28 24.42 -28.84
C GLU A 19 6.05 23.52 -28.66
N ALA A 20 5.48 22.99 -29.75
CA ALA A 20 4.43 21.98 -29.66
C ALA A 20 4.90 20.69 -28.94
N HIS A 21 6.19 20.37 -28.95
CA HIS A 21 6.73 19.28 -28.15
C HIS A 21 6.71 19.61 -26.65
N ARG A 22 7.23 20.77 -26.25
CA ARG A 22 7.20 21.25 -24.85
C ARG A 22 5.79 21.26 -24.30
N GLN A 23 4.84 21.83 -25.03
CA GLN A 23 3.43 21.85 -24.63
C GLN A 23 2.83 20.45 -24.37
N ARG A 24 3.24 19.44 -25.16
CA ARG A 24 2.81 18.04 -24.94
C ARG A 24 3.45 17.46 -23.69
N ILE A 25 4.72 17.75 -23.43
CA ILE A 25 5.41 17.33 -22.21
C ILE A 25 4.79 18.00 -20.99
N ASP A 26 4.52 19.30 -21.04
CA ASP A 26 3.90 20.03 -19.93
C ASP A 26 2.51 19.47 -19.60
N ARG A 27 1.71 19.15 -20.64
CA ARG A 27 0.43 18.49 -20.46
C ARG A 27 0.56 17.11 -19.81
N LEU A 28 1.53 16.30 -20.22
CA LEU A 28 1.78 14.99 -19.60
C LEU A 28 2.20 15.16 -18.14
N SER A 29 3.13 16.08 -17.87
CA SER A 29 3.59 16.40 -16.52
C SER A 29 2.42 16.79 -15.62
N ALA A 30 1.52 17.66 -16.08
CA ALA A 30 0.33 18.05 -15.33
C ALA A 30 -0.56 16.84 -14.98
N ILE A 31 -0.85 15.98 -15.97
CA ILE A 31 -1.65 14.77 -15.74
C ILE A 31 -0.99 13.84 -14.71
N PHE A 32 0.32 13.60 -14.83
CA PHE A 32 1.02 12.73 -13.90
C PHE A 32 1.13 13.33 -12.50
N SER A 33 1.29 14.65 -12.38
CA SER A 33 1.25 15.36 -11.10
C SER A 33 -0.09 15.20 -10.41
N ASP A 34 -1.21 15.34 -11.14
CA ASP A 34 -2.55 15.14 -10.60
C ASP A 34 -2.78 13.69 -10.13
N ILE A 35 -2.34 12.71 -10.93
CA ILE A 35 -2.41 11.28 -10.57
C ILE A 35 -1.60 11.01 -9.30
N ALA A 36 -0.38 11.54 -9.21
CA ALA A 36 0.49 11.36 -8.06
C ALA A 36 -0.12 11.97 -6.78
N GLY A 37 -0.66 13.18 -6.86
CA GLY A 37 -1.34 13.82 -5.72
C GLY A 37 -2.56 13.04 -5.26
N HIS A 38 -3.37 12.51 -6.17
CA HIS A 38 -4.51 11.66 -5.81
C HIS A 38 -4.07 10.33 -5.16
N ALA A 39 -3.01 9.71 -5.69
CA ALA A 39 -2.46 8.48 -5.13
C ALA A 39 -1.91 8.70 -3.71
N GLU A 40 -1.25 9.83 -3.45
CA GLU A 40 -0.77 10.20 -2.13
C GLU A 40 -1.93 10.28 -1.13
N GLU A 41 -3.02 10.98 -1.47
CA GLU A 41 -4.18 11.09 -0.59
C GLU A 41 -4.84 9.74 -0.31
N LEU A 42 -5.06 8.93 -1.35
CA LEU A 42 -5.63 7.59 -1.18
C LEU A 42 -4.73 6.67 -0.34
N SER A 43 -3.41 6.78 -0.47
CA SER A 43 -2.45 5.93 0.25
C SER A 43 -2.50 6.08 1.77
N LYS A 44 -3.05 7.20 2.26
CA LYS A 44 -3.25 7.46 3.70
C LYS A 44 -4.36 6.59 4.30
N PHE A 45 -5.34 6.16 3.50
CA PHE A 45 -6.55 5.52 4.01
C PHE A 45 -6.92 4.20 3.33
N ARG A 46 -6.41 3.94 2.13
CA ARG A 46 -6.69 2.71 1.38
C ARG A 46 -5.66 1.64 1.72
N CYS A 47 -6.14 0.41 1.99
CA CYS A 47 -5.23 -0.74 2.09
C CYS A 47 -4.56 -1.02 0.73
N PRO A 48 -3.22 -1.01 0.62
CA PRO A 48 -2.53 -1.23 -0.65
C PRO A 48 -2.72 -2.64 -1.21
N TYR A 49 -3.20 -3.58 -0.39
CA TYR A 49 -3.45 -4.97 -0.77
C TYR A 49 -4.94 -5.30 -0.97
N ARG A 50 -5.85 -4.33 -0.84
CA ARG A 50 -7.28 -4.54 -1.12
C ARG A 50 -7.57 -4.09 -2.55
N ASP A 51 -7.98 -5.02 -3.41
CA ASP A 51 -8.35 -4.72 -4.79
C ASP A 51 -9.74 -4.07 -4.91
N ARG A 52 -10.23 -3.87 -6.13
CA ARG A 52 -11.55 -3.25 -6.39
C ARG A 52 -12.75 -4.16 -6.06
N LEU A 53 -12.52 -5.46 -5.86
CA LEU A 53 -13.52 -6.48 -5.54
C LEU A 53 -13.39 -6.91 -4.07
N ASP A 54 -12.69 -6.12 -3.25
CA ASP A 54 -12.40 -6.38 -1.84
C ASP A 54 -11.59 -7.65 -1.56
N ARG A 55 -10.90 -8.16 -2.58
CA ARG A 55 -9.97 -9.27 -2.45
C ARG A 55 -8.65 -8.77 -1.89
N CYS A 56 -8.06 -9.59 -1.03
CA CYS A 56 -6.77 -9.34 -0.41
C CYS A 56 -5.66 -9.97 -1.28
N THR A 57 -4.80 -9.14 -1.86
CA THR A 57 -3.62 -9.55 -2.65
C THR A 57 -2.38 -9.77 -1.79
N GLY A 58 -2.47 -9.50 -0.48
CA GLY A 58 -1.36 -9.63 0.46
C GLY A 58 -0.97 -11.10 0.67
N LYS A 59 0.29 -11.45 0.37
CA LYS A 59 0.86 -12.78 0.63
C LYS A 59 1.22 -13.03 2.11
N PHE A 60 1.03 -12.02 2.96
CA PHE A 60 1.23 -12.10 4.41
C PHE A 60 -0.10 -12.17 5.14
N LYS A 61 -0.10 -12.78 6.33
CA LYS A 61 -1.28 -12.81 7.20
C LYS A 61 -1.47 -11.47 7.91
N CYS A 62 -2.69 -10.94 7.86
CA CYS A 62 -3.13 -9.80 8.67
C CYS A 62 -4.49 -10.09 9.33
N ARG A 63 -4.87 -9.32 10.35
CA ARG A 63 -6.12 -9.54 11.10
C ARG A 63 -7.39 -9.39 10.27
N ASN A 64 -7.32 -8.63 9.18
CA ASN A 64 -8.47 -8.32 8.32
C ASN A 64 -8.61 -9.32 7.15
N GLN A 65 -7.64 -10.22 6.97
CA GLN A 65 -7.62 -11.18 5.88
C GLN A 65 -8.39 -12.44 6.29
N LYS A 66 -9.40 -12.82 5.49
CA LYS A 66 -10.17 -14.05 5.65
C LYS A 66 -10.20 -14.85 4.36
N VAL A 67 -10.39 -16.15 4.48
CA VAL A 67 -10.66 -17.02 3.34
C VAL A 67 -12.16 -16.90 3.05
N SER A 68 -12.48 -16.60 1.80
CA SER A 68 -13.84 -16.59 1.27
C SER A 68 -14.39 -18.02 1.28
N PRO A 69 -15.65 -18.24 1.70
CA PRO A 69 -16.26 -19.56 1.73
C PRO A 69 -16.52 -20.13 0.33
N ASP A 70 -16.60 -19.28 -0.70
CA ASP A 70 -17.09 -19.69 -2.03
C ASP A 70 -15.97 -20.10 -3.00
N ASP A 71 -14.77 -19.53 -2.84
CA ASP A 71 -13.72 -19.62 -3.86
C ASP A 71 -12.28 -19.75 -3.29
N ASP A 72 -12.13 -20.01 -2.00
CA ASP A 72 -10.84 -20.08 -1.28
C ASP A 72 -9.95 -18.82 -1.45
N LEU A 73 -10.50 -17.73 -2.00
CA LEU A 73 -9.76 -16.48 -2.18
C LEU A 73 -9.66 -15.71 -0.88
N LEU A 74 -8.59 -14.95 -0.74
CA LEU A 74 -8.41 -14.08 0.41
C LEU A 74 -9.22 -12.80 0.18
N VAL A 75 -10.04 -12.43 1.16
CA VAL A 75 -10.86 -11.21 1.17
C VAL A 75 -10.48 -10.34 2.37
N CYS A 76 -10.72 -9.03 2.23
CA CYS A 76 -10.51 -8.06 3.30
C CYS A 76 -11.85 -7.71 3.96
N LEU A 77 -12.06 -8.08 5.22
CA LEU A 77 -13.30 -7.77 5.96
C LEU A 77 -13.28 -6.41 6.68
N HIS A 78 -12.33 -5.53 6.35
CA HIS A 78 -12.31 -4.18 6.93
C HIS A 78 -13.37 -3.30 6.27
N ASP A 79 -13.90 -2.33 7.00
CA ASP A 79 -14.85 -1.32 6.50
C ASP A 79 -14.27 -0.35 5.43
N GLY A 80 -12.97 -0.47 5.11
CA GLY A 80 -12.27 0.39 4.16
C GLY A 80 -11.71 1.68 4.75
N GLN A 81 -12.00 2.01 6.01
CA GLN A 81 -11.50 3.19 6.73
C GLN A 81 -10.19 2.86 7.46
N PHE A 82 -9.08 2.75 6.74
CA PHE A 82 -7.76 2.59 7.39
C PHE A 82 -7.17 3.96 7.73
N ASP A 83 -6.30 4.03 8.74
CA ASP A 83 -5.44 5.19 8.98
C ASP A 83 -3.99 4.74 8.92
N TYR A 84 -3.36 4.97 7.76
CA TYR A 84 -1.97 4.65 7.49
C TYR A 84 -1.03 5.85 7.65
N ARG A 85 -1.51 7.02 8.07
CA ARG A 85 -0.66 8.22 8.20
C ARG A 85 0.56 7.96 9.07
N SER A 86 0.38 7.24 10.19
CA SER A 86 1.50 6.87 11.08
C SER A 86 2.52 5.90 10.46
N ALA A 87 2.19 5.22 9.36
CA ALA A 87 3.12 4.36 8.63
C ALA A 87 3.98 5.15 7.64
N TRP A 88 3.51 6.32 7.20
CA TRP A 88 4.18 7.23 6.27
C TRP A 88 4.87 8.40 6.97
N GLU A 89 4.39 8.80 8.14
CA GLU A 89 5.01 9.82 8.97
C GLU A 89 6.29 9.29 9.61
N THR A 90 7.42 9.81 9.15
CA THR A 90 8.75 9.64 9.76
C THR A 90 8.99 10.61 10.91
N ASP A 91 7.97 10.87 11.75
CA ASP A 91 8.17 11.61 13.02
C ASP A 91 8.77 10.66 14.07
N PRO A 92 10.03 10.87 14.52
CA PRO A 92 10.69 10.02 15.51
C PRO A 92 9.92 9.96 16.84
N GLU A 93 9.21 11.02 17.21
CA GLU A 93 8.42 11.09 18.45
C GLU A 93 7.16 10.20 18.37
N SER A 94 6.59 10.03 17.18
CA SER A 94 5.49 9.10 16.93
C SER A 94 5.93 7.63 17.09
N TYR A 95 7.15 7.31 16.66
CA TYR A 95 7.73 5.97 16.81
C TYR A 95 7.97 5.62 18.28
N GLY A 96 8.51 6.57 19.07
CA GLY A 96 8.67 6.41 20.51
C GLY A 96 7.35 6.09 21.22
N ARG A 97 6.29 6.86 20.90
CA ARG A 97 4.94 6.65 21.45
C ARG A 97 4.33 5.32 21.01
N ALA A 98 4.47 4.94 19.74
CA ALA A 98 3.98 3.66 19.22
C ALA A 98 4.69 2.46 19.89
N LYS A 99 6.02 2.54 20.04
CA LYS A 99 6.84 1.52 20.72
C LYS A 99 6.45 1.38 22.20
N ALA A 100 6.22 2.48 22.89
CA ALA A 100 5.73 2.48 24.27
C ALA A 100 4.34 1.82 24.38
N ARG A 101 3.43 2.14 23.46
CA ARG A 101 2.08 1.54 23.40
C ARG A 101 2.14 0.03 23.16
N ILE A 102 2.95 -0.43 22.21
CA ILE A 102 3.14 -1.86 21.93
C ILE A 102 3.70 -2.60 23.15
N LYS A 103 4.70 -2.01 23.85
CA LYS A 103 5.26 -2.58 25.08
C LYS A 103 4.19 -2.76 26.16
N LYS A 104 3.32 -1.76 26.35
CA LYS A 104 2.20 -1.82 27.30
C LYS A 104 1.20 -2.92 26.93
N ILE A 105 0.80 -3.01 25.66
CA ILE A 105 -0.14 -4.03 25.17
C ILE A 105 0.44 -5.45 25.37
N LYS A 106 1.73 -5.65 25.08
CA LYS A 106 2.41 -6.94 25.31
C LYS A 106 2.38 -7.33 26.79
N LYS A 107 2.66 -6.39 27.69
CA LYS A 107 2.61 -6.62 29.15
C LYS A 107 1.21 -7.04 29.60
N VAL A 108 0.19 -6.26 29.24
CA VAL A 108 -1.22 -6.55 29.58
C VAL A 108 -1.66 -7.90 29.01
N SER A 109 -1.25 -8.22 27.78
CA SER A 109 -1.59 -9.50 27.15
C SER A 109 -0.87 -10.67 27.82
N ALA A 110 0.36 -10.47 28.31
CA ALA A 110 1.08 -11.48 29.08
C ALA A 110 0.45 -11.71 30.45
N GLU A 111 0.05 -10.64 31.16
CA GLU A 111 -0.67 -10.71 32.44
C GLU A 111 -2.01 -11.46 32.28
N ARG A 112 -2.76 -11.18 31.22
CA ARG A 112 -4.01 -11.91 30.92
C ARG A 112 -3.82 -13.39 30.55
N ARG A 113 -2.64 -13.75 30.03
CA ARG A 113 -2.29 -15.14 29.67
C ARG A 113 -1.61 -15.88 30.81
N ALA A 114 -1.18 -15.17 31.86
CA ALA A 114 -0.58 -15.80 33.01
C ALA A 114 -1.65 -16.65 33.73
N PRO A 115 -1.34 -17.90 34.10
CA PRO A 115 -2.25 -18.69 34.91
C PRO A 115 -2.45 -18.01 36.27
N PRO A 116 -3.60 -18.22 36.95
CA PRO A 116 -3.81 -17.66 38.28
C PRO A 116 -2.69 -18.13 39.21
N SER A 117 -2.03 -17.20 39.91
CA SER A 117 -1.02 -17.56 40.91
C SER A 117 -1.69 -18.37 42.02
N GLU A 118 -1.16 -19.56 42.31
CA GLU A 118 -1.62 -20.44 43.39
C GLU A 118 -1.82 -19.65 44.69
N ILE A 119 -3.03 -19.70 45.21
CA ILE A 119 -3.41 -19.11 46.50
C ILE A 119 -2.53 -19.80 47.54
N SER A 120 -1.65 -19.01 48.17
CA SER A 120 -0.79 -19.43 49.28
C SER A 120 -1.64 -20.13 50.34
N LYS A 121 -1.47 -21.46 50.47
CA LYS A 121 -1.95 -22.22 51.62
C LYS A 121 -1.23 -21.67 52.84
N LYS A 122 -2.00 -21.03 53.72
CA LYS A 122 -1.55 -20.63 55.05
C LYS A 122 -2.18 -21.65 56.00
N ASP A 123 -1.32 -22.47 56.59
CA ASP A 123 -1.65 -23.42 57.67
C ASP A 123 -2.14 -22.70 58.93
#